data_AF-A0A812ZE77-F1
#
_entry.id   AF-A0A812ZE77-F1
#
_cell.length_a   1.000
_cell.length_b   1.000
_cell.length_c   1.000
_cell.angle_alpha   90.00
_cell.angle_beta   90.00
_cell.angle_gamma   90.00
#
_symmetry.space_group_name_H-M   'P 1'
#
loop_
_entity.id
_entity.type
_entity.pdbx_description
1 polymer ?
#
loop_
_entity_poly.entity_id
_entity_poly.type
_entity_poly.pdbx_seq_one_letter_code
_entity_poly.pdbx_strand_id
1 'polypeptide(L)'
;MAYRSDNKKMQTSQALHSVLDFLKTHVRDVLDESDEILHAKYQLIHTLGNPGELDGGRLRWWVASCVLASVARRAEGLAETFGKEAVEFVAGTPDFQYPTVRLLDHDSSKAAYEQLCQWIVEDVLGSEQSSLSLRICGEEERQAFKECALEVCSENKPWTKLHESVQPVAYVLRGLLCHNVLRLVLGKRWRVEFGVHPSGRCRMAVPYRAKDVAAERTEFGHPDVAIMLTLVTYYRGGLDKEAMEEVFRRLHQKNERQAAATYRQWTCQMGASMPTELREWSGVNLDDRETLHKKVFPALRHHHAVVDFWLGEIVFPKEAKQFPQKLVATPWDLCPVGPITTGFSWTDDARPLLPTTIQQSNLQELAHTNGLVLRNLMRKDWSLGVVHTEERCPLLLEWHLVLYHRSKFALLLLGN
;
A
#
# COMPACT_ATOMS: atom_id res chain seq x y z
N MET A 1 -12.58 -29.55 -22.84
CA MET A 1 -13.64 -30.10 -21.98
C MET A 1 -14.87 -29.24 -22.11
N ALA A 2 -15.93 -29.74 -22.72
CA ALA A 2 -17.20 -29.03 -22.86
C ALA A 2 -17.82 -28.82 -21.48
N TYR A 3 -18.11 -27.57 -21.11
CA TYR A 3 -18.98 -27.23 -19.99
C TYR A 3 -20.35 -27.85 -20.29
N ARG A 4 -20.67 -29.01 -19.71
CA ARG A 4 -22.07 -29.42 -19.53
C ARG A 4 -22.67 -28.38 -18.59
N SER A 5 -23.35 -27.39 -19.13
CA SER A 5 -24.13 -26.46 -18.32
C SER A 5 -25.16 -27.28 -17.56
N ASP A 6 -25.04 -27.35 -16.23
CA ASP A 6 -26.10 -27.86 -15.37
C ASP A 6 -27.38 -27.11 -15.73
N ASN A 7 -28.35 -27.80 -16.33
CA ASN A 7 -29.60 -27.19 -16.82
C ASN A 7 -30.29 -26.37 -15.71
N LYS A 8 -30.13 -26.82 -14.45
CA LYS A 8 -30.57 -26.13 -13.23
C LYS A 8 -29.88 -24.78 -12.99
N LYS A 9 -28.58 -24.65 -13.25
CA LYS A 9 -27.85 -23.36 -13.13
C LYS A 9 -28.32 -22.38 -14.19
N MET A 10 -28.57 -22.86 -15.41
CA MET A 10 -29.08 -22.01 -16.49
C MET A 10 -30.50 -21.50 -16.20
N GLN A 11 -31.39 -22.37 -15.73
CA GLN A 11 -32.73 -21.99 -15.27
C GLN A 11 -32.68 -20.98 -14.11
N THR A 12 -31.80 -21.20 -13.13
CA THR A 12 -31.62 -20.26 -12.01
C THR A 12 -31.11 -18.90 -12.49
N SER A 13 -30.15 -18.88 -13.43
CA SER A 13 -29.64 -17.64 -14.01
C SER A 13 -30.72 -16.88 -14.78
N GLN A 14 -31.55 -17.57 -15.55
CA GLN A 14 -32.67 -16.95 -16.27
C GLN A 14 -33.68 -16.34 -15.31
N ALA A 15 -34.06 -17.07 -14.24
CA ALA A 15 -34.94 -16.55 -13.20
C ALA A 15 -34.35 -15.31 -12.50
N LEU A 16 -33.04 -15.33 -12.18
CA LEU A 16 -32.35 -14.17 -11.59
C LEU A 16 -32.34 -12.97 -12.54
N HIS A 17 -32.12 -13.17 -13.85
CA HIS A 17 -32.20 -12.10 -14.83
C HIS A 17 -33.61 -11.51 -14.90
N SER A 18 -34.66 -12.33 -14.91
CA SER A 18 -36.04 -11.84 -14.89
C SER A 18 -36.36 -11.01 -13.65
N VAL A 19 -35.87 -11.42 -12.47
CA VAL A 19 -36.01 -10.64 -11.24
C VAL A 19 -35.24 -9.32 -11.34
N LEU A 20 -34.00 -9.33 -11.83
CA LEU A 20 -33.19 -8.12 -12.00
C LEU A 20 -33.85 -7.13 -12.98
N ASP A 21 -34.39 -7.61 -14.09
CA ASP A 21 -35.09 -6.77 -15.07
C ASP A 21 -36.38 -6.18 -14.49
N PHE A 22 -37.12 -6.96 -13.69
CA PHE A 22 -38.26 -6.46 -12.95
C PHE A 22 -37.86 -5.35 -11.97
N LEU A 23 -36.81 -5.56 -11.17
CA LEU A 23 -36.33 -4.56 -10.21
C LEU A 23 -35.91 -3.26 -10.91
N LYS A 24 -35.15 -3.35 -12.01
CA LYS A 24 -34.71 -2.19 -12.79
C LYS A 24 -35.84 -1.33 -13.36
N THR A 25 -37.02 -1.92 -13.56
CA THR A 25 -38.17 -1.26 -14.21
C THR A 25 -39.28 -0.89 -13.23
N HIS A 26 -39.38 -1.54 -12.07
CA HIS A 26 -40.50 -1.39 -11.13
C HIS A 26 -40.10 -0.91 -9.74
N VAL A 27 -38.80 -0.76 -9.44
CA VAL A 27 -38.32 -0.36 -8.11
C VAL A 27 -37.59 0.99 -8.16
N ARG A 28 -37.70 1.73 -7.05
CA ARG A 28 -36.96 2.96 -6.78
C ARG A 28 -35.89 2.64 -5.73
N ASP A 29 -34.63 2.94 -6.04
CA ASP A 29 -33.55 2.80 -5.07
C ASP A 29 -33.45 4.04 -4.19
N VAL A 30 -33.34 3.83 -2.88
CA VAL A 30 -33.15 4.89 -1.88
C VAL A 30 -31.84 4.66 -1.15
N LEU A 31 -30.91 5.61 -1.26
CA LEU A 31 -29.58 5.54 -0.68
C LEU A 31 -29.47 6.52 0.49
N ASP A 32 -29.22 6.01 1.68
CA ASP A 32 -28.81 6.83 2.83
C ASP A 32 -27.28 6.96 2.83
N GLU A 33 -26.74 8.10 3.25
CA GLU A 33 -25.30 8.42 3.16
C GLU A 33 -24.72 8.19 1.75
N SER A 34 -25.44 8.70 0.76
CA SER A 34 -25.20 8.47 -0.67
C SER A 34 -23.83 8.93 -1.15
N ASP A 35 -23.24 9.94 -0.54
CA ASP A 35 -21.86 10.39 -0.77
C ASP A 35 -20.82 9.32 -0.42
N GLU A 36 -21.00 8.61 0.69
CA GLU A 36 -20.11 7.51 1.08
C GLU A 36 -20.39 6.26 0.25
N ILE A 37 -21.66 5.87 0.07
CA ILE A 37 -22.02 4.67 -0.74
C ILE A 37 -21.49 4.81 -2.16
N LEU A 38 -21.58 6.01 -2.73
CA LEU A 38 -21.21 6.25 -4.12
C LEU A 38 -19.76 6.69 -4.31
N HIS A 39 -18.96 6.70 -3.24
CA HIS A 39 -17.59 7.13 -3.31
C HIS A 39 -16.78 6.24 -4.26
N ALA A 40 -16.05 6.86 -5.20
CA ALA A 40 -15.22 6.21 -6.21
C ALA A 40 -14.10 5.27 -5.68
N LYS A 41 -13.91 5.18 -4.36
CA LYS A 41 -12.96 4.26 -3.72
C LYS A 41 -13.51 2.84 -3.65
N TYR A 42 -14.82 2.67 -3.79
CA TYR A 42 -15.48 1.38 -3.75
C TYR A 42 -15.51 0.73 -5.11
N GLN A 43 -15.15 -0.54 -5.13
CA GLN A 43 -15.23 -1.39 -6.31
C GLN A 43 -15.46 -2.81 -5.83
N LEU A 44 -16.46 -3.48 -6.40
CA LEU A 44 -16.67 -4.91 -6.22
C LEU A 44 -16.00 -5.62 -7.39
N ILE A 45 -15.08 -6.53 -7.07
CA ILE A 45 -14.31 -7.27 -8.07
C ILE A 45 -14.53 -8.77 -7.83
N HIS A 46 -15.01 -9.47 -8.85
CA HIS A 46 -15.04 -10.93 -8.88
C HIS A 46 -14.05 -11.43 -9.93
N THR A 47 -13.07 -12.19 -9.48
CA THR A 47 -12.06 -12.78 -10.36
C THR A 47 -12.59 -14.06 -11.01
N LEU A 48 -12.25 -14.26 -12.28
CA LEU A 48 -12.66 -15.42 -13.06
C LEU A 48 -11.43 -16.06 -13.73
N GLY A 49 -11.44 -17.39 -13.77
CA GLY A 49 -10.34 -18.20 -14.31
C GLY A 49 -9.30 -18.58 -13.25
N ASN A 50 -8.22 -19.23 -13.71
CA ASN A 50 -7.14 -19.68 -12.83
C ASN A 50 -6.19 -18.53 -12.48
N PRO A 51 -5.69 -18.45 -11.22
CA PRO A 51 -4.70 -17.46 -10.84
C PRO A 51 -3.40 -17.69 -11.61
N GLY A 52 -2.89 -16.63 -12.23
CA GLY A 52 -1.59 -16.56 -12.88
C GLY A 52 -0.61 -15.66 -12.12
N GLU A 53 0.67 -15.77 -12.47
CA GLU A 53 1.69 -14.82 -11.99
C GLU A 53 1.44 -13.44 -12.59
N LEU A 54 1.71 -12.39 -11.80
CA LEU A 54 1.73 -11.02 -12.30
C LEU A 54 2.72 -10.91 -13.45
N ASP A 55 2.38 -10.10 -14.46
CA ASP A 55 3.32 -9.75 -15.51
C ASP A 55 4.60 -9.15 -14.92
N GLY A 56 5.78 -9.50 -15.44
CA GLY A 56 7.08 -9.17 -14.83
C GLY A 56 7.40 -9.89 -13.50
N GLY A 57 6.43 -10.53 -12.84
CA GLY A 57 6.61 -11.42 -11.69
C GLY A 57 7.59 -10.90 -10.64
N ARG A 58 8.67 -11.67 -10.40
CA ARG A 58 9.72 -11.34 -9.41
C ARG A 58 10.36 -9.97 -9.60
N LEU A 59 10.45 -9.51 -10.84
CA LEU A 59 11.07 -8.23 -11.15
C LEU A 59 10.33 -7.08 -10.47
N ARG A 60 8.99 -7.11 -10.41
CA ARG A 60 8.19 -6.02 -9.85
C ARG A 60 8.51 -5.77 -8.39
N TRP A 61 8.52 -6.82 -7.58
CA TRP A 61 8.81 -6.67 -6.15
C TRP A 61 10.29 -6.40 -5.86
N TRP A 62 11.23 -6.88 -6.69
CA TRP A 62 12.63 -6.50 -6.55
C TRP A 62 12.87 -5.02 -6.87
N VAL A 63 12.31 -4.51 -7.98
CA VAL A 63 12.42 -3.09 -8.32
C VAL A 63 11.75 -2.23 -7.24
N ALA A 64 10.58 -2.63 -6.74
CA ALA A 64 9.92 -1.93 -5.65
C ALA A 64 10.76 -1.89 -4.35
N SER A 65 11.37 -3.01 -3.95
CA SER A 65 12.31 -3.06 -2.82
C SER A 65 13.48 -2.09 -3.03
N CYS A 66 14.09 -2.10 -4.21
CA CYS A 66 15.24 -1.23 -4.53
C CYS A 66 14.86 0.26 -4.48
N VAL A 67 13.68 0.61 -5.01
CA VAL A 67 13.12 1.96 -4.92
C VAL A 67 12.96 2.37 -3.45
N LEU A 68 12.35 1.52 -2.61
CA LEU A 68 12.15 1.83 -1.20
C LEU A 68 13.47 1.91 -0.42
N ALA A 69 14.48 1.11 -0.77
CA ALA A 69 15.81 1.21 -0.18
C ALA A 69 16.48 2.55 -0.52
N SER A 70 16.36 3.03 -1.76
CA SER A 70 16.83 4.37 -2.16
C SER A 70 16.07 5.46 -1.40
N VAL A 71 14.74 5.35 -1.28
CA VAL A 71 13.94 6.29 -0.48
C VAL A 71 14.45 6.39 0.95
N ALA A 72 14.66 5.26 1.63
CA ALA A 72 15.15 5.27 3.02
C ALA A 72 16.51 5.97 3.16
N ARG A 73 17.39 5.81 2.18
CA ARG A 73 18.73 6.42 2.15
C ARG A 73 18.68 7.93 1.89
N ARG A 74 17.77 8.38 1.02
CA ARG A 74 17.68 9.77 0.57
C ARG A 74 16.71 10.63 1.38
N ALA A 75 15.85 10.02 2.21
CA ALA A 75 14.75 10.70 2.89
C ALA A 75 15.18 11.81 3.85
N GLU A 76 16.27 11.63 4.58
CA GLU A 76 16.78 12.67 5.50
C GLU A 76 17.21 13.92 4.72
N GLY A 77 18.09 13.78 3.72
CA GLY A 77 18.51 14.89 2.87
C GLY A 77 17.35 15.51 2.07
N LEU A 78 16.34 14.72 1.69
CA LEU A 78 15.12 15.25 1.07
C LEU A 78 14.34 16.16 2.04
N ALA A 79 14.17 15.73 3.29
CA ALA A 79 13.49 16.51 4.32
C ALA A 79 14.26 17.77 4.73
N GLU A 80 15.59 17.72 4.76
CA GLU A 80 16.45 18.88 4.97
C GLU A 80 16.33 19.91 3.83
N THR A 81 16.24 19.44 2.59
CA THR A 81 16.18 20.31 1.40
C THR A 81 14.84 21.01 1.24
N PHE A 82 13.72 20.29 1.44
CA PHE A 82 12.37 20.79 1.16
C PHE A 82 11.56 21.18 2.41
N GLY A 83 12.07 20.87 3.60
CA GLY A 83 11.44 21.18 4.88
C GLY A 83 10.32 20.22 5.29
N LYS A 84 9.92 20.33 6.56
CA LYS A 84 8.96 19.43 7.22
C LYS A 84 7.53 19.56 6.69
N GLU A 85 7.18 20.68 6.07
CA GLU A 85 5.88 20.90 5.44
C GLU A 85 5.71 20.09 4.15
N ALA A 86 6.82 19.73 3.49
CA ALA A 86 6.82 18.94 2.27
C ALA A 86 7.03 17.44 2.55
N VAL A 87 7.97 17.15 3.44
CA VAL A 87 8.45 15.80 3.72
C VAL A 87 8.44 15.54 5.22
N GLU A 88 7.61 14.59 5.65
CA GLU A 88 7.66 14.03 6.99
C GLU A 88 8.74 12.95 7.02
N PHE A 89 9.79 13.17 7.82
CA PHE A 89 10.85 12.21 8.05
C PHE A 89 11.02 11.92 9.55
N VAL A 90 11.02 10.64 9.90
CA VAL A 90 11.41 10.16 11.23
C VAL A 90 12.34 8.97 11.03
N ALA A 91 13.57 9.08 11.54
CA ALA A 91 14.55 8.00 11.47
C ALA A 91 14.00 6.70 12.09
N GLY A 92 14.33 5.57 11.48
CA GLY A 92 13.93 4.25 11.99
C GLY A 92 14.78 3.86 13.20
N THR A 93 14.13 3.42 14.27
CA THR A 93 14.81 2.95 15.50
C THR A 93 14.03 1.76 16.07
N PRO A 94 14.66 0.59 16.34
CA PRO A 94 16.11 0.31 16.40
C PRO A 94 16.76 0.08 15.03
N ASP A 95 18.05 -0.30 15.02
CA ASP A 95 18.86 -0.59 13.82
C ASP A 95 18.07 -1.38 12.75
N PHE A 96 18.26 -0.98 11.49
CA PHE A 96 17.60 -1.55 10.30
C PHE A 96 16.08 -1.34 10.20
N GLN A 97 15.42 -0.72 11.18
CA GLN A 97 14.02 -0.36 10.98
C GLN A 97 13.90 0.72 9.90
N TYR A 98 12.93 0.54 9.00
CA TYR A 98 12.67 1.50 7.93
C TYR A 98 12.13 2.83 8.47
N PRO A 99 12.66 3.98 8.01
CA PRO A 99 12.23 5.29 8.50
C PRO A 99 10.77 5.58 8.13
N THR A 100 10.12 6.45 8.90
CA THR A 100 8.87 7.07 8.44
C THR A 100 9.24 8.11 7.39
N VAL A 101 8.75 7.93 6.16
CA VAL A 101 8.91 8.89 5.07
C VAL A 101 7.55 9.14 4.46
N ARG A 102 7.08 10.39 4.48
CA ARG A 102 5.84 10.75 3.80
C ARG A 102 5.96 12.06 3.03
N LEU A 103 5.36 12.07 1.84
CA LEU A 103 5.15 13.30 1.07
C LEU A 103 3.82 13.91 1.51
N LEU A 104 3.86 15.12 2.02
CA LEU A 104 2.69 15.84 2.51
C LEU A 104 2.00 16.59 1.36
N ASP A 105 0.74 16.98 1.57
CA ASP A 105 0.00 17.74 0.57
C ASP A 105 0.35 19.22 0.68
N HIS A 106 1.42 19.61 0.00
CA HIS A 106 1.97 20.97 -0.02
C HIS A 106 2.58 21.24 -1.40
N ASP A 107 2.60 22.51 -1.85
CA ASP A 107 3.08 22.88 -3.18
C ASP A 107 4.52 22.42 -3.46
N SER A 108 5.39 22.50 -2.44
CA SER A 108 6.78 22.05 -2.54
C SER A 108 6.95 20.53 -2.59
N SER A 109 5.93 19.74 -2.23
CA SER A 109 5.99 18.27 -2.27
C SER A 109 6.08 17.72 -3.69
N LYS A 110 5.61 18.48 -4.69
CA LYS A 110 5.79 18.11 -6.11
C LYS A 110 7.26 18.16 -6.50
N ALA A 111 7.94 19.26 -6.17
CA ALA A 111 9.37 19.42 -6.44
C ALA A 111 10.21 18.40 -5.66
N ALA A 112 9.84 18.12 -4.40
CA ALA A 112 10.48 17.07 -3.60
C ALA A 112 10.35 15.69 -4.26
N TYR A 113 9.17 15.37 -4.80
CA TYR A 113 8.96 14.10 -5.50
C TYR A 113 9.77 14.01 -6.80
N GLU A 114 9.82 15.07 -7.61
CA GLU A 114 10.62 15.13 -8.84
C GLU A 114 12.11 14.92 -8.54
N GLN A 115 12.64 15.57 -7.51
CA GLN A 115 14.03 15.39 -7.07
C GLN A 115 14.30 13.96 -6.57
N LEU A 116 13.36 13.39 -5.80
CA LEU A 116 13.47 12.02 -5.31
C LEU A 116 13.49 11.00 -6.46
N CYS A 117 12.64 11.19 -7.48
CA CYS A 117 12.62 10.33 -8.68
C CYS A 117 13.98 10.34 -9.39
N GLN A 118 14.62 11.51 -9.53
CA GLN A 118 15.96 11.61 -10.13
C GLN A 118 17.00 10.83 -9.32
N TRP A 119 17.04 11.03 -8.00
CA TRP A 119 17.98 10.31 -7.12
C TRP A 119 17.76 8.80 -7.14
N ILE A 120 16.51 8.34 -7.19
CA ILE A 120 16.20 6.91 -7.29
C ILE A 120 16.78 6.31 -8.58
N VAL A 121 16.60 6.99 -9.71
CA VAL A 121 17.14 6.53 -10.99
C VAL A 121 18.67 6.51 -10.97
N GLU A 122 19.30 7.52 -10.37
CA GLU A 122 20.74 7.56 -10.18
C GLU A 122 21.25 6.42 -9.29
N ASP A 123 20.57 6.15 -8.18
CA ASP A 123 20.90 5.06 -7.25
C ASP A 123 20.74 3.68 -7.93
N VAL A 124 19.72 3.51 -8.78
CA VAL A 124 19.51 2.28 -9.55
C VAL A 124 20.61 2.05 -10.59
N LEU A 125 21.07 3.14 -11.22
CA LEU A 125 22.18 3.13 -12.18
C LEU A 125 23.55 2.97 -11.51
N GLY A 126 23.68 3.30 -10.23
CA GLY A 126 24.90 3.15 -9.44
C GLY A 126 25.21 1.69 -9.13
N SER A 127 26.30 1.15 -9.68
CA SER A 127 26.66 -0.27 -9.57
C SER A 127 26.99 -0.74 -8.14
N GLU A 128 27.39 0.16 -7.25
CA GLU A 128 27.74 -0.20 -5.86
C GLU A 128 26.53 -0.26 -4.92
N GLN A 129 25.41 0.38 -5.29
CA GLN A 129 24.32 0.71 -4.36
C GLN A 129 22.98 0.06 -4.74
N SER A 130 22.87 -0.48 -5.95
CA SER A 130 21.68 -1.12 -6.49
C SER A 130 21.77 -2.65 -6.40
N SER A 131 20.80 -3.29 -5.74
CA SER A 131 20.67 -4.76 -5.74
C SER A 131 20.18 -5.33 -7.07
N LEU A 132 19.78 -4.50 -8.05
CA LEU A 132 19.27 -4.95 -9.34
C LEU A 132 20.36 -5.46 -10.29
N SER A 133 21.65 -5.27 -9.97
CA SER A 133 22.81 -5.76 -10.74
C SER A 133 22.68 -5.49 -12.25
N LEU A 134 22.24 -4.28 -12.62
CA LEU A 134 22.02 -3.91 -14.02
C LEU A 134 23.35 -3.86 -14.78
N ARG A 135 23.40 -4.53 -15.93
CA ARG A 135 24.54 -4.44 -16.85
C ARG A 135 24.20 -3.44 -17.94
N ILE A 136 24.51 -2.18 -17.67
CA ILE A 136 24.34 -1.08 -18.63
C ILE A 136 25.70 -0.80 -19.28
N CYS A 137 25.72 -0.80 -20.60
CA CYS A 137 26.93 -0.71 -21.42
C CYS A 137 27.00 0.66 -22.12
N GLY A 138 27.76 1.57 -21.52
CA GLY A 138 28.05 2.89 -22.11
C GLY A 138 27.04 3.98 -21.72
N GLU A 139 27.41 5.23 -22.00
CA GLU A 139 26.62 6.40 -21.57
C GLU A 139 25.33 6.55 -22.38
N GLU A 140 25.28 6.08 -23.63
CA GLU A 140 24.07 6.16 -24.45
C GLU A 140 22.93 5.31 -23.87
N GLU A 141 23.20 4.05 -23.51
CA GLU A 141 22.21 3.19 -22.87
C GLU A 141 21.82 3.73 -21.49
N ARG A 142 22.78 4.27 -20.73
CA ARG A 142 22.54 4.91 -19.44
C ARG A 142 21.60 6.11 -19.56
N GLN A 143 21.81 6.97 -20.55
CA GLN A 143 20.96 8.12 -20.80
C GLN A 143 19.57 7.69 -21.28
N ALA A 144 19.49 6.70 -22.17
CA ALA A 144 18.23 6.10 -22.60
C ALA A 144 17.45 5.50 -21.41
N PHE A 145 18.13 4.90 -20.43
CA PHE A 145 17.49 4.38 -19.22
C PHE A 145 16.84 5.49 -18.41
N LYS A 146 17.56 6.61 -18.19
CA LYS A 146 17.02 7.78 -17.48
C LYS A 146 15.80 8.36 -18.19
N GLU A 147 15.90 8.56 -19.50
CA GLU A 147 14.80 9.11 -20.31
C GLU A 147 13.58 8.19 -20.31
N CYS A 148 13.79 6.87 -20.31
CA CYS A 148 12.72 5.88 -20.22
C CYS A 148 12.07 5.88 -18.83
N ALA A 149 12.88 5.84 -17.75
CA ALA A 149 12.39 5.74 -16.38
C ALA A 149 11.71 7.01 -15.86
N LEU A 150 12.12 8.19 -16.35
CA LEU A 150 11.60 9.50 -15.93
C LEU A 150 10.67 10.15 -16.96
N GLU A 151 10.42 9.50 -18.09
CA GLU A 151 9.55 10.00 -19.16
C GLU A 151 9.95 11.41 -19.66
N VAL A 152 11.24 11.61 -19.90
CA VAL A 152 11.79 12.94 -20.28
C VAL A 152 11.49 13.30 -21.74
N CYS A 153 11.30 12.31 -22.63
CA CYS A 153 11.00 12.58 -24.05
C CYS A 153 10.31 11.39 -24.74
N SER A 154 9.11 11.61 -25.30
CA SER A 154 8.35 10.57 -26.03
C SER A 154 8.80 10.38 -27.49
N GLU A 155 9.43 11.39 -28.10
CA GLU A 155 9.76 11.38 -29.53
C GLU A 155 10.97 10.49 -29.85
N ASN A 156 11.96 10.44 -28.97
CA ASN A 156 13.23 9.72 -29.18
C ASN A 156 13.14 8.20 -28.95
N LYS A 157 11.99 7.68 -28.49
CA LYS A 157 11.75 6.27 -28.18
C LYS A 157 12.93 5.62 -27.43
N PRO A 158 13.36 6.15 -26.27
CA PRO A 158 14.60 5.74 -25.59
C PRO A 158 14.68 4.23 -25.31
N TRP A 159 13.54 3.56 -25.15
CA TRP A 159 13.47 2.12 -24.95
C TRP A 159 14.02 1.27 -26.10
N THR A 160 14.18 1.79 -27.31
CA THR A 160 14.80 1.03 -28.43
C THR A 160 16.31 0.90 -28.30
N LYS A 161 16.93 1.75 -27.46
CA LYS A 161 18.36 1.76 -27.18
C LYS A 161 18.74 0.92 -25.96
N LEU A 162 17.74 0.40 -25.24
CA LEU A 162 17.94 -0.42 -24.06
C LEU A 162 18.13 -1.88 -24.44
N HIS A 163 19.10 -2.54 -23.82
CA HIS A 163 19.24 -3.98 -23.91
C HIS A 163 17.99 -4.68 -23.35
N GLU A 164 17.60 -5.80 -23.95
CA GLU A 164 16.38 -6.56 -23.60
C GLU A 164 16.32 -6.96 -22.12
N SER A 165 17.48 -7.15 -21.47
CA SER A 165 17.54 -7.49 -20.04
C SER A 165 17.30 -6.29 -19.12
N VAL A 166 17.55 -5.06 -19.59
CA VAL A 166 17.46 -3.82 -18.80
C VAL A 166 16.10 -3.16 -19.00
N GLN A 167 15.54 -3.30 -20.20
CA GLN A 167 14.29 -2.67 -20.61
C GLN A 167 13.09 -2.97 -19.66
N PRO A 168 12.85 -4.20 -19.17
CA PRO A 168 11.78 -4.47 -18.21
C PRO A 168 11.93 -3.71 -16.90
N VAL A 169 13.16 -3.51 -16.42
CA VAL A 169 13.43 -2.75 -15.19
C VAL A 169 13.07 -1.28 -15.38
N ALA A 170 13.47 -0.69 -16.53
CA ALA A 170 13.11 0.69 -16.86
C ALA A 170 11.59 0.89 -16.92
N TYR A 171 10.85 -0.07 -17.47
CA TYR A 171 9.38 0.00 -17.55
C TYR A 171 8.70 -0.09 -16.19
N VAL A 172 9.14 -1.01 -15.32
CA VAL A 172 8.61 -1.08 -13.96
C VAL A 172 8.93 0.22 -13.21
N LEU A 173 10.17 0.72 -13.33
CA LEU A 173 10.57 1.96 -12.67
C LEU A 173 9.75 3.16 -13.15
N ARG A 174 9.53 3.29 -14.46
CA ARG A 174 8.63 4.30 -15.03
C ARG A 174 7.21 4.20 -14.47
N GLY A 175 6.67 2.97 -14.38
CA GLY A 175 5.38 2.69 -13.76
C GLY A 175 5.32 3.19 -12.31
N LEU A 176 6.36 2.95 -11.53
CA LEU A 176 6.43 3.36 -10.13
C LEU A 176 6.56 4.88 -9.96
N LEU A 177 7.39 5.52 -10.79
CA LEU A 177 7.77 6.93 -10.63
C LEU A 177 6.82 7.88 -11.38
N CYS A 178 6.69 7.75 -12.71
CA CYS A 178 5.97 8.70 -13.55
C CYS A 178 4.45 8.62 -13.37
N HIS A 179 3.91 7.43 -13.09
CA HIS A 179 2.49 7.24 -12.83
C HIS A 179 2.12 7.42 -11.34
N ASN A 180 2.98 8.08 -10.56
CA ASN A 180 2.74 8.50 -9.17
C ASN A 180 2.40 7.36 -8.19
N VAL A 181 2.75 6.10 -8.50
CA VAL A 181 2.55 4.97 -7.58
C VAL A 181 3.39 5.17 -6.31
N LEU A 182 4.67 5.52 -6.45
CA LEU A 182 5.52 5.83 -5.30
C LEU A 182 5.00 7.05 -4.52
N ARG A 183 4.60 8.12 -5.20
CA ARG A 183 4.00 9.31 -4.54
C ARG A 183 2.78 8.94 -3.72
N LEU A 184 1.87 8.13 -4.27
CA LEU A 184 0.69 7.64 -3.56
C LEU A 184 1.07 6.81 -2.32
N VAL A 185 2.06 5.92 -2.45
CA VAL A 185 2.56 5.09 -1.34
C VAL A 185 3.14 5.96 -0.24
N LEU A 186 3.99 6.92 -0.57
CA LEU A 186 4.59 7.86 0.39
C LEU A 186 3.56 8.82 0.99
N GLY A 187 2.44 9.08 0.33
CA GLY A 187 1.35 9.88 0.93
C GLY A 187 0.63 9.16 2.08
N LYS A 188 0.64 7.82 2.10
CA LYS A 188 -0.17 7.02 3.03
C LYS A 188 0.46 6.86 4.42
N ARG A 189 -0.40 6.82 5.44
CA ARG A 189 -0.04 6.55 6.84
C ARG A 189 -0.14 5.06 7.15
N TRP A 190 1.00 4.46 7.45
CA TRP A 190 1.06 3.09 7.95
C TRP A 190 0.30 2.95 9.28
N ARG A 191 -0.38 1.81 9.48
CA ARG A 191 -1.29 1.50 10.60
C ARG A 191 -2.53 2.37 10.74
N VAL A 192 -2.69 3.39 9.89
CA VAL A 192 -3.91 4.23 9.87
C VAL A 192 -4.70 3.98 8.60
N GLU A 193 -4.01 3.95 7.46
CA GLU A 193 -4.62 3.78 6.14
C GLU A 193 -4.34 2.40 5.54
N PHE A 194 -3.30 1.72 6.01
CA PHE A 194 -2.94 0.40 5.54
C PHE A 194 -2.10 -0.37 6.54
N GLY A 195 -2.08 -1.69 6.38
CA GLY A 195 -1.24 -2.62 7.13
C GLY A 195 -1.66 -4.06 6.86
N VAL A 196 -1.21 -5.00 7.68
CA VAL A 196 -1.56 -6.43 7.55
C VAL A 196 -2.84 -6.72 8.31
N HIS A 197 -3.67 -7.61 7.77
CA HIS A 197 -4.90 -7.98 8.44
C HIS A 197 -4.62 -8.71 9.78
N PRO A 198 -5.16 -8.27 10.93
CA PRO A 198 -4.85 -8.87 12.23
C PRO A 198 -5.17 -10.37 12.36
N SER A 199 -6.18 -10.85 11.62
CA SER A 199 -6.53 -12.28 11.61
C SER A 199 -5.55 -13.18 10.84
N GLY A 200 -4.56 -12.60 10.14
CA GLY A 200 -3.64 -13.36 9.29
C GLY A 200 -4.26 -13.94 8.02
N ARG A 201 -5.49 -13.52 7.65
CA ARG A 201 -6.18 -14.03 6.44
C ARG A 201 -5.41 -13.78 5.14
N CYS A 202 -4.63 -12.70 5.10
CA CYS A 202 -3.75 -12.33 4.01
C CYS A 202 -2.50 -11.69 4.61
N ARG A 203 -1.36 -11.92 3.96
CA ARG A 203 -0.08 -11.32 4.34
C ARG A 203 0.24 -10.07 3.53
N MET A 204 -0.43 -9.88 2.39
CA MET A 204 -0.42 -8.61 1.66
C MET A 204 -1.05 -7.48 2.48
N ALA A 205 -0.56 -6.24 2.28
CA ALA A 205 -1.15 -5.06 2.88
C ALA A 205 -2.59 -4.82 2.39
N VAL A 206 -3.45 -4.45 3.31
CA VAL A 206 -4.87 -4.13 3.07
C VAL A 206 -5.19 -2.71 3.54
N PRO A 207 -6.21 -2.06 2.97
CA PRO A 207 -6.69 -0.78 3.47
C PRO A 207 -7.21 -0.90 4.91
N TYR A 208 -6.98 0.13 5.70
CA TYR A 208 -7.51 0.26 7.05
C TYR A 208 -8.64 1.29 7.08
N ARG A 209 -9.65 1.03 7.91
CA ARG A 209 -10.78 1.94 8.17
C ARG A 209 -10.50 2.90 9.32
N ALA A 210 -9.64 2.48 10.24
CA ALA A 210 -9.19 3.26 11.38
C ALA A 210 -7.81 2.74 11.81
N LYS A 211 -7.22 3.40 12.81
CA LYS A 211 -5.94 2.97 13.38
C LYS A 211 -6.02 1.49 13.79
N ASP A 212 -5.15 0.67 13.21
CA ASP A 212 -5.06 -0.78 13.45
C ASP A 212 -6.33 -1.59 13.15
N VAL A 213 -7.28 -1.02 12.41
CA VAL A 213 -8.52 -1.68 12.01
C VAL A 213 -8.54 -1.89 10.50
N ALA A 214 -8.17 -3.10 10.08
CA ALA A 214 -8.22 -3.51 8.69
C ALA A 214 -9.65 -3.56 8.13
N ALA A 215 -9.79 -3.29 6.82
CA ALA A 215 -11.02 -3.56 6.12
C ALA A 215 -11.17 -5.06 5.84
N GLU A 216 -12.25 -5.65 6.34
CA GLU A 216 -12.49 -7.11 6.33
C GLU A 216 -12.47 -7.77 4.94
N ARG A 217 -12.93 -7.06 3.90
CA ARG A 217 -13.10 -7.62 2.54
C ARG A 217 -12.55 -6.70 1.47
N THR A 218 -11.48 -5.97 1.79
CA THR A 218 -10.87 -5.01 0.85
C THR A 218 -9.40 -5.31 0.68
N GLU A 219 -8.92 -5.07 -0.54
CA GLU A 219 -7.53 -5.17 -0.97
C GLU A 219 -7.20 -3.98 -1.87
N PHE A 220 -5.92 -3.71 -2.11
CA PHE A 220 -5.51 -2.69 -3.07
C PHE A 220 -5.62 -3.23 -4.50
N GLY A 221 -6.42 -2.58 -5.35
CA GLY A 221 -6.66 -3.05 -6.72
C GLY A 221 -5.44 -2.93 -7.65
N HIS A 222 -4.57 -1.95 -7.41
CA HIS A 222 -3.34 -1.78 -8.20
C HIS A 222 -2.22 -2.67 -7.62
N PRO A 223 -1.63 -3.59 -8.41
CA PRO A 223 -0.68 -4.57 -7.90
C PRO A 223 0.58 -3.93 -7.33
N ASP A 224 1.14 -2.92 -8.00
CA ASP A 224 2.36 -2.27 -7.52
C ASP A 224 2.14 -1.47 -6.22
N VAL A 225 0.96 -0.86 -6.04
CA VAL A 225 0.57 -0.22 -4.77
C VAL A 225 0.48 -1.27 -3.66
N ALA A 226 -0.15 -2.41 -3.94
CA ALA A 226 -0.25 -3.51 -2.98
C ALA A 226 1.14 -4.04 -2.59
N ILE A 227 2.03 -4.27 -3.55
CA ILE A 227 3.41 -4.73 -3.33
C ILE A 227 4.18 -3.72 -2.47
N MET A 228 4.19 -2.44 -2.85
CA MET A 228 4.95 -1.42 -2.14
C MET A 228 4.44 -1.19 -0.72
N LEU A 229 3.13 -1.12 -0.51
CA LEU A 229 2.56 -0.99 0.83
C LEU A 229 2.80 -2.23 1.69
N THR A 230 2.86 -3.42 1.06
CA THR A 230 3.27 -4.65 1.75
C THR A 230 4.72 -4.55 2.20
N LEU A 231 5.65 -4.19 1.31
CA LEU A 231 7.06 -3.97 1.64
C LEU A 231 7.21 -2.97 2.79
N VAL A 232 6.61 -1.79 2.68
CA VAL A 232 6.63 -0.76 3.75
C VAL A 232 6.09 -1.30 5.07
N THR A 233 5.01 -2.10 5.03
CA THR A 233 4.42 -2.66 6.26
C THR A 233 5.40 -3.57 6.99
N TYR A 234 6.09 -4.46 6.28
CA TYR A 234 7.03 -5.40 6.93
C TYR A 234 8.40 -4.79 7.20
N TYR A 235 8.86 -3.82 6.41
CA TYR A 235 10.07 -3.09 6.73
C TYR A 235 9.92 -2.28 8.02
N ARG A 236 8.73 -1.71 8.28
CA ARG A 236 8.45 -0.96 9.50
C ARG A 236 8.08 -1.87 10.68
N GLY A 237 7.17 -2.82 10.47
CA GLY A 237 6.66 -3.72 11.50
C GLY A 237 7.61 -4.86 11.88
N GLY A 238 8.52 -5.21 10.98
CA GLY A 238 9.36 -6.40 11.08
C GLY A 238 8.56 -7.69 10.88
N LEU A 239 9.28 -8.81 10.84
CA LEU A 239 8.68 -10.14 10.81
C LEU A 239 8.31 -10.61 12.22
N ASP A 240 7.22 -11.36 12.34
CA ASP A 240 6.87 -12.09 13.58
C ASP A 240 7.68 -13.39 13.69
N LYS A 241 7.51 -14.12 14.80
CA LYS A 241 8.30 -15.32 15.07
C LYS A 241 8.00 -16.41 14.05
N GLU A 242 6.74 -16.60 13.71
CA GLU A 242 6.26 -17.60 12.77
C GLU A 242 6.82 -17.35 11.36
N ALA A 243 6.83 -16.09 10.92
CA ALA A 243 7.46 -15.67 9.68
C ALA A 243 8.98 -15.90 9.70
N MET A 244 9.66 -15.57 10.80
CA MET A 244 11.10 -15.83 10.95
C MET A 244 11.42 -17.32 10.90
N GLU A 245 10.64 -18.18 11.56
CA GLU A 245 10.81 -19.64 11.45
C GLU A 245 10.65 -20.13 10.01
N GLU A 246 9.68 -19.59 9.26
CA GLU A 246 9.50 -19.91 7.84
C GLU A 246 10.68 -19.44 6.98
N VAL A 247 11.23 -18.25 7.24
CA VAL A 247 12.44 -17.75 6.56
C VAL A 247 13.59 -18.74 6.70
N PHE A 248 13.91 -19.13 7.94
CA PHE A 248 15.05 -20.00 8.21
C PHE A 248 14.83 -21.41 7.66
N ARG A 249 13.59 -21.93 7.74
CA ARG A 249 13.25 -23.22 7.12
C ARG A 249 13.39 -23.17 5.60
N ARG A 250 12.94 -22.08 4.96
CA ARG A 250 13.08 -21.91 3.51
C ARG A 250 14.53 -21.73 3.10
N LEU A 251 15.34 -21.02 3.90
CA LEU A 251 16.75 -20.85 3.66
C LEU A 251 17.50 -22.20 3.72
N HIS A 252 17.17 -23.04 4.71
CA HIS A 252 17.76 -24.37 4.88
C HIS A 252 17.42 -25.35 3.74
N GLN A 253 16.29 -25.13 3.04
CA GLN A 253 15.93 -25.90 1.85
C GLN A 253 16.77 -25.53 0.62
N LYS A 254 17.47 -24.39 0.63
CA LYS A 254 18.42 -24.05 -0.43
C LYS A 254 19.70 -24.87 -0.26
N ASN A 255 20.50 -24.95 -1.33
CA ASN A 255 21.80 -25.61 -1.21
C ASN A 255 22.69 -24.86 -0.20
N GLU A 256 23.59 -25.58 0.46
CA GLU A 256 24.38 -25.05 1.58
C GLU A 256 25.17 -23.79 1.20
N ARG A 257 25.76 -23.77 0.00
CA ARG A 257 26.51 -22.61 -0.50
C ARG A 257 25.63 -21.37 -0.69
N GLN A 258 24.42 -21.52 -1.23
CA GLN A 258 23.47 -20.42 -1.39
C GLN A 258 22.95 -19.96 -0.03
N ALA A 259 22.60 -20.90 0.85
CA ALA A 259 22.15 -20.59 2.19
C ALA A 259 23.20 -19.77 2.96
N ALA A 260 24.46 -20.21 2.93
CA ALA A 260 25.58 -19.49 3.52
C ALA A 260 25.81 -18.11 2.91
N ALA A 261 25.77 -17.99 1.58
CA ALA A 261 25.94 -16.71 0.90
C ALA A 261 24.81 -15.72 1.23
N THR A 262 23.55 -16.17 1.20
CA THR A 262 22.38 -15.36 1.53
C THR A 262 22.40 -14.96 3.01
N TYR A 263 22.70 -15.88 3.92
CA TYR A 263 22.79 -15.57 5.34
C TYR A 263 23.90 -14.55 5.64
N ARG A 264 25.07 -14.74 5.04
CA ARG A 264 26.20 -13.81 5.18
C ARG A 264 25.87 -12.41 4.66
N GLN A 265 25.04 -12.29 3.62
CA GLN A 265 24.56 -10.98 3.15
C GLN A 265 23.72 -10.26 4.21
N TRP A 266 23.00 -11.00 5.06
CA TRP A 266 22.18 -10.41 6.14
C TRP A 266 23.02 -10.06 7.37
N THR A 267 24.08 -10.81 7.64
CA THR A 267 24.86 -10.70 8.88
C THR A 267 26.16 -9.90 8.72
N CYS A 268 26.66 -9.67 7.50
CA CYS A 268 27.97 -9.04 7.28
C CYS A 268 28.07 -7.60 7.82
N GLN A 269 26.95 -6.89 7.87
CA GLN A 269 26.87 -5.53 8.41
C GLN A 269 26.40 -5.49 9.87
N MET A 270 26.11 -6.66 10.46
CA MET A 270 25.70 -6.74 11.87
C MET A 270 26.93 -6.63 12.75
N GLY A 271 27.10 -5.46 13.37
CA GLY A 271 28.13 -5.19 14.35
C GLY A 271 27.88 -5.93 15.68
N ALA A 272 27.91 -5.21 16.80
CA ALA A 272 27.75 -5.81 18.14
C ALA A 272 26.38 -6.51 18.36
N SER A 273 25.39 -6.25 17.52
CA SER A 273 24.03 -6.78 17.59
C SER A 273 23.93 -8.30 17.36
N MET A 274 24.97 -8.93 16.80
CA MET A 274 25.01 -10.38 16.59
C MET A 274 26.38 -10.98 16.96
N PRO A 275 26.44 -12.01 17.84
CA PRO A 275 27.67 -12.73 18.17
C PRO A 275 28.36 -13.30 16.94
N THR A 276 29.68 -13.29 16.92
CA THR A 276 30.49 -13.70 15.75
C THR A 276 30.18 -15.13 15.30
N GLU A 277 29.92 -16.05 16.24
CA GLU A 277 29.60 -17.44 15.94
C GLU A 277 28.27 -17.59 15.19
N LEU A 278 27.33 -16.67 15.44
CA LEU A 278 26.00 -16.65 14.82
C LEU A 278 25.98 -15.86 13.50
N ARG A 279 27.10 -15.28 13.05
CA ARG A 279 27.15 -14.55 11.77
C ARG A 279 27.32 -15.47 10.57
N GLU A 280 27.83 -16.68 10.79
CA GLU A 280 28.01 -17.69 9.75
C GLU A 280 26.88 -18.72 9.80
N TRP A 281 26.47 -19.21 8.63
CA TRP A 281 25.35 -20.14 8.53
C TRP A 281 25.59 -21.47 9.27
N SER A 282 26.84 -21.93 9.30
CA SER A 282 27.25 -23.15 10.03
C SER A 282 27.07 -23.04 11.55
N GLY A 283 27.03 -21.83 12.10
CA GLY A 283 26.79 -21.59 13.53
C GLY A 283 25.31 -21.57 13.91
N VAL A 284 24.40 -21.60 12.93
CA VAL A 284 22.95 -21.57 13.18
C VAL A 284 22.40 -22.99 13.29
N ASN A 285 22.02 -23.38 14.52
CA ASN A 285 21.27 -24.61 14.74
C ASN A 285 19.77 -24.34 14.73
N LEU A 286 19.04 -24.96 13.79
CA LEU A 286 17.58 -24.80 13.68
C LEU A 286 16.79 -25.46 14.81
N ASP A 287 17.38 -26.46 15.47
CA ASP A 287 16.76 -27.14 16.62
C ASP A 287 16.91 -26.33 17.91
N ASP A 288 17.89 -25.43 17.98
CA ASP A 288 18.08 -24.51 19.10
C ASP A 288 17.15 -23.28 18.99
N ARG A 289 15.87 -23.53 19.30
CA ARG A 289 14.83 -22.51 19.31
C ARG A 289 15.14 -21.37 20.28
N GLU A 290 15.84 -21.63 21.38
CA GLU A 290 16.12 -20.60 22.38
C GLU A 290 17.10 -19.56 21.83
N THR A 291 18.20 -20.00 21.23
CA THR A 291 19.17 -19.10 20.57
C THR A 291 18.53 -18.35 19.41
N LEU A 292 17.73 -19.04 18.58
CA LEU A 292 17.02 -18.41 17.48
C LEU A 292 16.08 -17.31 17.96
N HIS A 293 15.20 -17.60 18.92
CA HIS A 293 14.16 -16.67 19.37
C HIS A 293 14.71 -15.52 20.21
N LYS A 294 15.78 -15.73 20.98
CA LYS A 294 16.34 -14.71 21.88
C LYS A 294 17.44 -13.85 21.24
N LYS A 295 18.19 -14.38 20.26
CA LYS A 295 19.36 -13.68 19.69
C LYS A 295 19.22 -13.41 18.20
N VAL A 296 18.93 -14.44 17.40
CA VAL A 296 18.97 -14.34 15.94
C VAL A 296 17.76 -13.59 15.38
N PHE A 297 16.54 -13.97 15.80
CA PHE A 297 15.31 -13.38 15.27
C PHE A 297 15.17 -11.90 15.64
N PRO A 298 15.39 -11.46 16.89
CA PRO A 298 15.28 -10.05 17.24
C PRO A 298 16.26 -9.16 16.47
N ALA A 299 17.47 -9.67 16.18
CA ALA A 299 18.47 -8.93 15.42
C ALA A 299 18.08 -8.79 13.94
N LEU A 300 17.50 -9.84 13.34
CA LEU A 300 17.26 -9.90 11.90
C LEU A 300 15.85 -9.49 11.44
N ARG A 301 14.86 -9.46 12.35
CA ARG A 301 13.45 -9.30 11.96
C ARG A 301 13.11 -7.99 11.23
N HIS A 302 13.92 -6.94 11.39
CA HIS A 302 13.79 -5.66 10.68
C HIS A 302 14.76 -5.53 9.51
N HIS A 303 15.71 -6.45 9.34
CA HIS A 303 16.70 -6.36 8.28
C HIS A 303 16.03 -6.49 6.90
N HIS A 304 16.14 -5.45 6.05
CA HIS A 304 15.38 -5.37 4.80
C HIS A 304 15.61 -6.57 3.89
N ALA A 305 16.84 -7.09 3.78
CA ALA A 305 17.12 -8.26 2.95
C ALA A 305 16.45 -9.56 3.46
N VAL A 306 16.18 -9.67 4.76
CA VAL A 306 15.45 -10.80 5.36
C VAL A 306 13.96 -10.65 5.06
N VAL A 307 13.42 -9.43 5.19
CA VAL A 307 12.04 -9.11 4.82
C VAL A 307 11.81 -9.35 3.31
N ASP A 308 12.75 -8.94 2.46
CA ASP A 308 12.71 -9.14 1.02
C ASP A 308 12.73 -10.61 0.64
N PHE A 309 13.55 -11.42 1.32
CA PHE A 309 13.56 -12.86 1.15
C PHE A 309 12.20 -13.45 1.52
N TRP A 310 11.66 -13.07 2.68
CA TRP A 310 10.36 -13.57 3.14
C TRP A 310 9.23 -13.21 2.16
N LEU A 311 9.16 -11.95 1.76
CA LEU A 311 8.15 -11.48 0.82
C LEU A 311 8.31 -12.11 -0.57
N GLY A 312 9.53 -12.11 -1.10
CA GLY A 312 9.84 -12.57 -2.46
C GLY A 312 9.78 -14.09 -2.66
N GLU A 313 10.11 -14.89 -1.64
CA GLU A 313 10.13 -16.36 -1.74
C GLU A 313 8.88 -17.03 -1.17
N ILE A 314 8.14 -16.37 -0.27
CA ILE A 314 7.03 -16.99 0.47
C ILE A 314 5.70 -16.29 0.20
N VAL A 315 5.63 -14.97 0.33
CA VAL A 315 4.35 -14.25 0.29
C VAL A 315 3.91 -13.92 -1.13
N PHE A 316 4.67 -13.11 -1.86
CA PHE A 316 4.28 -12.67 -3.20
C PHE A 316 4.09 -13.81 -4.19
N PRO A 317 4.91 -14.88 -4.21
CA PRO A 317 4.64 -16.03 -5.07
C PRO A 317 3.31 -16.73 -4.79
N LYS A 318 2.73 -16.57 -3.59
CA LYS A 318 1.45 -17.16 -3.21
C LYS A 318 0.29 -16.19 -3.40
N GLU A 319 0.44 -14.95 -2.96
CA GLU A 319 -0.66 -13.99 -2.83
C GLU A 319 -0.70 -12.92 -3.93
N ALA A 320 0.42 -12.57 -4.55
CA ALA A 320 0.48 -11.56 -5.61
C ALA A 320 0.13 -12.19 -6.98
N LYS A 321 -1.13 -12.62 -7.11
CA LYS A 321 -1.67 -13.29 -8.30
C LYS A 321 -2.56 -12.35 -9.11
N GLN A 322 -2.55 -12.54 -10.42
CA GLN A 322 -3.53 -11.93 -11.32
C GLN A 322 -4.46 -12.97 -11.89
N PHE A 323 -5.63 -12.52 -12.30
CA PHE A 323 -6.65 -13.37 -12.91
C PHE A 323 -6.92 -12.86 -14.33
N PRO A 324 -7.14 -13.78 -15.30
CA PRO A 324 -7.29 -13.41 -16.70
C PRO A 324 -8.54 -12.55 -16.94
N GLN A 325 -9.56 -12.70 -16.10
CA GLN A 325 -10.82 -11.97 -16.21
C GLN A 325 -11.25 -11.46 -14.84
N LYS A 326 -11.84 -10.27 -14.83
CA LYS A 326 -12.42 -9.64 -13.65
C LYS A 326 -13.78 -9.07 -14.03
N LEU A 327 -14.83 -9.48 -13.30
CA LEU A 327 -16.09 -8.76 -13.29
C LEU A 327 -15.97 -7.63 -12.29
N VAL A 328 -16.27 -6.43 -12.73
CA VAL A 328 -16.14 -5.20 -11.95
C VAL A 328 -17.52 -4.57 -11.86
N ALA A 329 -17.90 -4.19 -10.64
CA ALA A 329 -18.97 -3.24 -10.39
C ALA A 329 -18.43 -2.09 -9.55
N THR A 330 -18.88 -0.89 -9.85
CA THR A 330 -18.53 0.37 -9.23
C THR A 330 -19.79 1.08 -8.75
N PRO A 331 -19.68 2.11 -7.90
CA PRO A 331 -20.78 3.01 -7.59
C PRO A 331 -21.62 3.48 -8.77
N TRP A 332 -21.00 3.65 -9.93
CA TRP A 332 -21.68 4.10 -11.15
C TRP A 332 -22.71 3.09 -11.66
N ASP A 333 -22.46 1.80 -11.41
CA ASP A 333 -23.38 0.72 -11.78
C ASP A 333 -24.64 0.70 -10.89
N LEU A 334 -24.60 1.38 -9.73
CA LEU A 334 -25.75 1.55 -8.83
C LEU A 334 -26.68 2.69 -9.26
N CYS A 335 -26.23 3.57 -10.15
CA CYS A 335 -27.00 4.73 -10.60
C CYS A 335 -27.10 4.79 -12.14
N PRO A 336 -27.64 3.73 -12.79
CA PRO A 336 -27.77 3.70 -14.24
C PRO A 336 -28.80 4.72 -14.73
N VAL A 337 -28.66 5.15 -15.99
CA VAL A 337 -29.65 6.01 -16.66
C VAL A 337 -30.94 5.20 -16.84
N GLY A 338 -31.99 5.50 -16.07
CA GLY A 338 -33.28 4.82 -16.18
C GLY A 338 -34.09 4.75 -14.86
N PRO A 339 -33.75 3.83 -13.94
CA PRO A 339 -34.44 3.71 -12.66
C PRO A 339 -34.29 4.99 -11.83
N ILE A 340 -35.33 5.32 -11.05
CA ILE A 340 -35.29 6.47 -10.15
C ILE A 340 -34.45 6.05 -8.93
N THR A 341 -33.18 6.46 -8.88
CA THR A 341 -32.36 6.39 -7.66
C THR A 341 -32.45 7.71 -6.93
N THR A 342 -32.58 7.69 -5.61
CA THR A 342 -32.63 8.91 -4.78
C THR A 342 -31.73 8.73 -3.59
N GLY A 343 -30.74 9.62 -3.46
CA GLY A 343 -29.79 9.62 -2.36
C GLY A 343 -30.04 10.77 -1.41
N PHE A 344 -29.73 10.55 -0.13
CA PHE A 344 -29.61 11.59 0.89
C PHE A 344 -28.18 11.56 1.45
N SER A 345 -27.67 12.71 1.86
CA SER A 345 -26.41 12.83 2.59
C SER A 345 -26.47 14.07 3.46
N TRP A 346 -25.76 14.03 4.58
CA TRP A 346 -25.60 15.18 5.46
C TRP A 346 -24.53 16.17 4.99
N THR A 347 -23.67 15.78 4.02
CA THR A 347 -22.56 16.60 3.54
C THR A 347 -22.60 16.84 2.02
N ASP A 348 -22.00 17.95 1.58
CA ASP A 348 -21.92 18.34 0.16
C ASP A 348 -20.50 18.14 -0.41
N ASP A 349 -19.56 17.65 0.39
CA ASP A 349 -18.13 17.65 0.04
C ASP A 349 -17.80 16.69 -1.12
N ALA A 350 -18.59 15.63 -1.28
CA ALA A 350 -18.37 14.60 -2.30
C ALA A 350 -18.98 14.93 -3.67
N ARG A 351 -19.67 16.07 -3.83
CA ARG A 351 -20.36 16.45 -5.06
C ARG A 351 -19.52 16.25 -6.34
N PRO A 352 -18.24 16.67 -6.41
CA PRO A 352 -17.43 16.50 -7.62
C PRO A 352 -17.11 15.04 -7.96
N LEU A 353 -17.28 14.12 -7.02
CA LEU A 353 -16.94 12.71 -7.13
C LEU A 353 -18.15 11.80 -7.36
N LEU A 354 -19.37 12.35 -7.30
CA LEU A 354 -20.60 11.59 -7.54
C LEU A 354 -20.74 11.18 -9.01
N PRO A 355 -21.49 10.09 -9.28
CA PRO A 355 -21.92 9.76 -10.62
C PRO A 355 -22.52 10.96 -11.39
N THR A 356 -22.10 11.19 -12.64
CA THR A 356 -22.60 12.25 -13.55
C THR A 356 -24.07 12.08 -13.89
N THR A 357 -24.63 10.90 -13.65
CA THR A 357 -26.07 10.62 -13.74
C THR A 357 -26.85 11.20 -12.55
N ILE A 358 -26.17 11.56 -11.45
CA ILE A 358 -26.77 12.11 -10.25
C ILE A 358 -26.77 13.63 -10.32
N GLN A 359 -27.95 14.19 -10.07
CA GLN A 359 -28.13 15.63 -9.89
C GLN A 359 -28.40 15.90 -8.43
N GLN A 360 -27.54 16.72 -7.83
CA GLN A 360 -27.71 17.11 -6.43
C GLN A 360 -28.69 18.27 -6.31
N SER A 361 -29.67 18.12 -5.42
CA SER A 361 -30.67 19.13 -5.11
C SER A 361 -30.62 19.43 -3.61
N ASN A 362 -29.79 20.41 -3.23
CA ASN A 362 -29.65 20.83 -1.84
C ASN A 362 -30.88 21.63 -1.40
N LEU A 363 -31.45 21.27 -0.25
CA LEU A 363 -32.56 22.00 0.36
C LEU A 363 -32.02 23.30 1.00
N GLN A 364 -32.61 24.45 0.65
CA GLN A 364 -32.16 25.75 1.17
C GLN A 364 -32.28 25.84 2.70
N GLU A 365 -33.30 25.19 3.28
CA GLU A 365 -33.53 25.17 4.73
C GLU A 365 -32.37 24.50 5.48
N LEU A 366 -31.67 23.57 4.83
CA LEU A 366 -30.54 22.82 5.39
C LEU A 366 -29.18 23.41 5.02
N ALA A 367 -29.11 24.53 4.29
CA ALA A 367 -27.83 25.14 3.91
C ALA A 367 -26.92 25.48 5.12
N HIS A 368 -27.51 25.68 6.29
CA HIS A 368 -26.80 25.99 7.54
C HIS A 368 -26.02 24.79 8.13
N THR A 369 -26.31 23.54 7.73
CA THR A 369 -25.66 22.35 8.30
C THR A 369 -24.16 22.31 7.99
N ASN A 370 -23.77 22.66 6.75
CA ASN A 370 -22.36 22.81 6.36
C ASN A 370 -21.65 23.88 7.21
N GLY A 371 -22.34 25.00 7.49
CA GLY A 371 -21.82 26.06 8.35
C GLY A 371 -21.69 25.64 9.83
N LEU A 372 -22.47 24.65 10.28
CA LEU A 372 -22.43 24.16 11.65
C LEU A 372 -21.10 23.46 11.96
N VAL A 373 -20.55 22.70 11.01
CA VAL A 373 -19.24 22.04 11.14
C VAL A 373 -18.13 23.07 11.30
N LEU A 374 -18.07 24.07 10.42
CA LEU A 374 -17.10 25.16 10.51
C LEU A 374 -17.25 25.95 11.81
N ARG A 375 -18.49 26.27 12.21
CA ARG A 375 -18.75 26.96 13.48
C ARG A 375 -18.23 26.16 14.67
N ASN A 376 -18.43 24.85 14.68
CA ASN A 376 -17.95 23.97 15.74
C ASN A 376 -16.41 23.92 15.78
N LEU A 377 -15.75 23.87 14.62
CA LEU A 377 -14.29 23.93 14.52
C LEU A 377 -13.70 25.29 14.95
N MET A 378 -14.43 26.38 14.76
CA MET A 378 -13.97 27.75 15.04
C MET A 378 -14.32 28.27 16.44
N ARG A 379 -15.09 27.52 17.24
CA ARG A 379 -15.44 27.96 18.60
C ARG A 379 -14.19 28.00 19.49
N LYS A 380 -13.90 29.17 20.04
CA LYS A 380 -12.75 29.44 20.92
C LYS A 380 -12.84 28.76 22.29
N ASP A 381 -14.03 28.28 22.65
CA ASP A 381 -14.31 27.61 23.93
C ASP A 381 -13.76 26.17 23.98
N TRP A 382 -13.23 25.66 22.87
CA TRP A 382 -12.70 24.31 22.76
C TRP A 382 -11.18 24.32 22.67
N SER A 383 -10.51 23.54 23.52
CA SER A 383 -9.10 23.21 23.35
C SER A 383 -8.96 21.89 22.60
N LEU A 384 -8.27 21.90 21.46
CA LEU A 384 -7.86 20.67 20.76
C LEU A 384 -6.79 19.95 21.60
N GLY A 385 -7.17 18.84 22.23
CA GLY A 385 -6.25 17.94 22.93
C GLY A 385 -5.94 16.69 22.12
N VAL A 386 -4.66 16.35 21.95
CA VAL A 386 -4.25 15.07 21.37
C VAL A 386 -4.22 14.02 22.48
N VAL A 387 -5.12 13.04 22.43
CA VAL A 387 -5.12 11.93 23.40
C VAL A 387 -4.17 10.84 22.89
N HIS A 388 -3.03 10.68 23.55
CA HIS A 388 -2.18 9.49 23.40
C HIS A 388 -2.87 8.32 24.11
N THR A 389 -3.36 7.36 23.33
CA THR A 389 -3.99 6.14 23.85
C THR A 389 -2.95 5.16 24.38
N GLU A 390 -2.29 5.49 25.51
CA GLU A 390 -1.45 4.54 26.25
C GLU A 390 -1.82 4.36 27.72
N GLU A 391 -2.70 5.19 28.32
CA GLU A 391 -3.13 4.98 29.71
C GLU A 391 -4.65 4.99 29.85
N ARG A 392 -5.18 3.95 30.50
CA ARG A 392 -6.58 3.89 30.97
C ARG A 392 -6.79 4.99 32.01
N CYS A 393 -7.23 6.17 31.58
CA CYS A 393 -7.64 7.24 32.49
C CYS A 393 -9.09 6.98 32.95
N PRO A 394 -9.38 6.80 34.26
CA PRO A 394 -10.71 6.42 34.76
C PRO A 394 -11.74 7.57 34.84
N LEU A 395 -11.42 8.78 34.36
CA LEU A 395 -12.26 9.98 34.53
C LEU A 395 -13.22 10.27 33.36
N LEU A 396 -13.46 9.32 32.46
CA LEU A 396 -14.33 9.49 31.27
C LEU A 396 -15.81 9.21 31.55
N LEU A 397 -16.37 9.83 32.59
CA LEU A 397 -17.78 9.74 32.95
C LEU A 397 -18.34 11.15 33.17
N GLU A 398 -18.47 11.94 32.11
CA GLU A 398 -19.56 12.91 31.95
C GLU A 398 -19.41 13.63 30.60
N TRP A 399 -20.52 13.71 29.86
CA TRP A 399 -20.72 14.34 28.54
C TRP A 399 -20.11 13.61 27.34
N HIS A 400 -20.99 13.02 26.51
CA HIS A 400 -20.61 12.38 25.25
C HIS A 400 -21.40 13.00 24.10
N LEU A 401 -20.69 13.64 23.17
CA LEU A 401 -21.13 13.77 21.78
C LEU A 401 -20.08 13.07 20.92
N VAL A 402 -20.36 11.82 20.55
CA VAL A 402 -19.48 11.04 19.69
C VAL A 402 -19.81 11.42 18.24
N LEU A 403 -19.03 12.32 17.65
CA LEU A 403 -19.04 12.52 16.20
C LEU A 403 -18.33 11.34 15.55
N TYR A 404 -19.09 10.30 15.21
CA TYR A 404 -18.61 9.22 14.34
C TYR A 404 -18.61 9.73 12.90
N HIS A 405 -17.61 10.52 12.53
CA HIS A 405 -17.28 10.71 11.11
C HIS A 405 -15.88 10.15 10.86
N ARG A 406 -15.82 9.19 9.92
CA ARG A 406 -14.67 8.34 9.60
C ARG A 406 -13.50 9.11 8.96
N SER A 407 -12.92 10.04 9.69
CA SER A 407 -11.75 10.80 9.30
C SER A 407 -10.76 10.90 10.46
N LYS A 408 -9.91 9.87 10.59
CA LYS A 408 -8.54 9.86 11.12
C LYS A 408 -8.20 10.43 12.53
N PHE A 409 -9.14 10.92 13.35
CA PHE A 409 -8.86 11.30 14.74
C PHE A 409 -10.03 10.97 15.67
N ALA A 410 -9.74 10.41 16.86
CA ALA A 410 -10.69 10.38 17.96
C ALA A 410 -10.60 11.74 18.67
N LEU A 411 -11.56 12.62 18.40
CA LEU A 411 -11.73 13.89 19.11
C LEU A 411 -12.59 13.64 20.33
N LEU A 412 -12.00 13.75 21.51
CA LEU A 412 -12.72 13.67 22.77
C LEU A 412 -13.09 15.09 23.18
N LEU A 413 -14.38 15.41 23.07
CA LEU A 413 -14.95 16.71 23.42
C LEU A 413 -15.15 16.73 24.94
N LEU A 414 -14.28 17.41 25.67
CA LEU A 414 -14.47 17.70 27.09
C LEU A 414 -15.09 19.09 27.21
N GLY A 415 -16.30 19.16 27.76
CA GLY A 415 -16.92 20.42 28.17
C GLY A 415 -16.39 20.83 29.55
N ASN A 416 -16.21 22.13 29.77
CA ASN A 416 -16.05 22.70 31.11
C ASN A 416 -17.39 22.77 31.85
#